data_AF-A0A2N2ITE6-F1
#
_entry.id   AF-A0A2N2ITE6-F1
#
_cell.length_a   1.000
_cell.length_b   1.000
_cell.length_c   1.000
_cell.angle_alpha   90.00
_cell.angle_beta   90.00
_cell.angle_gamma   90.00
#
_symmetry.space_group_name_H-M   'P 1'
#
loop_
_entity.id
_entity.type
_entity.pdbx_description
1 polymer ?
#
loop_
_entity_poly.entity_id
_entity_poly.type
_entity_poly.pdbx_seq_one_letter_code
_entity_poly.pdbx_strand_id
1 'polypeptide(L)'
;MKKVLSAAAALGICLTLPAAALAGAGMSDEQILKELEYLRNKVASQQEHIDALGAMVDKKVSAKVEEEVKKSGGSKVALANEFIDQLTLKGDLRVRYDIRDKDYKEGQGSDISRDRVRTRFRLGGVWDNKAENWQIGAGLATGSDDPTSTNDTWSEVKTFETGDLRLDYAYAKHKWNDFAFTLGQSEENPFKSSWVFRSSDLRLAGLTAQYGAKDGVFATLGGYGAKLVNDDNTATLVAGQAGYNGKVGDAKYTLAAGYHTYS
;
A
#
# COMPACT_ATOMS: atom_id res chain seq x y z
N MET A 1 0.55 19.45 13.71
CA MET A 1 -0.10 18.17 13.31
C MET A 1 0.42 17.06 14.21
N LYS A 2 -0.45 16.47 15.03
CA LYS A 2 -0.55 15.02 15.30
C LYS A 2 -1.61 14.81 16.39
N LYS A 3 -2.86 14.70 15.94
CA LYS A 3 -3.88 13.93 16.65
C LYS A 3 -3.43 12.47 16.57
N VAL A 4 -3.31 11.80 17.71
CA VAL A 4 -3.33 10.34 17.75
C VAL A 4 -4.38 9.96 18.79
N LEU A 5 -5.53 9.53 18.26
CA LEU A 5 -6.48 8.70 18.99
C LEU A 5 -5.76 7.39 19.35
N SER A 6 -5.93 6.95 20.59
CA SER A 6 -5.82 5.53 20.92
C SER A 6 -6.99 5.16 21.80
N ALA A 7 -7.94 4.46 21.18
CA ALA A 7 -9.05 3.81 21.82
C ALA A 7 -8.58 2.51 22.49
N ALA A 8 -9.28 2.19 23.58
CA ALA A 8 -9.57 0.84 24.08
C ALA A 8 -8.43 0.03 24.71
N ALA A 9 -8.43 -0.01 26.04
CA ALA A 9 -8.32 -1.28 26.76
C ALA A 9 -9.45 -1.32 27.80
N ALA A 10 -10.58 -1.88 27.38
CA ALA A 10 -11.64 -2.31 28.28
C ALA A 10 -11.15 -3.52 29.06
N LEU A 11 -10.86 -3.34 30.34
CA LEU A 11 -10.80 -4.42 31.32
C LEU A 11 -11.59 -3.95 32.53
N GLY A 12 -12.82 -4.43 32.58
CA GLY A 12 -13.74 -4.20 33.67
C GLY A 12 -13.18 -4.75 34.98
N ILE A 13 -13.05 -3.87 35.95
CA ILE A 13 -13.19 -4.24 37.35
C ILE A 13 -14.35 -3.40 37.87
N CYS A 14 -15.50 -4.05 38.02
CA CYS A 14 -16.64 -3.56 38.75
C CYS A 14 -16.20 -3.05 40.11
N LEU A 15 -16.16 -1.73 40.31
CA LEU A 15 -16.34 -1.14 41.62
C LEU A 15 -17.75 -0.55 41.63
N THR A 16 -18.66 -1.36 42.16
CA THR A 16 -19.99 -0.99 42.57
C THR A 16 -19.89 0.25 43.46
N LEU A 17 -20.22 1.42 42.93
CA LEU A 17 -20.57 2.58 43.75
C LEU A 17 -21.90 2.23 44.43
N PRO A 18 -21.96 2.14 45.77
CA PRO A 18 -23.24 2.07 46.45
C PRO A 18 -23.97 3.38 46.19
N ALA A 19 -25.20 3.27 45.70
CA ALA A 19 -26.17 4.34 45.83
C ALA A 19 -26.33 4.67 47.32
N ALA A 20 -25.69 5.74 47.78
CA ALA A 20 -26.03 6.37 49.04
C ALA A 20 -27.06 7.47 48.74
N ALA A 21 -28.32 7.06 48.81
CA ALA A 21 -29.44 7.94 49.03
C ALA A 21 -29.23 8.78 50.31
N LEU A 22 -29.99 9.86 50.37
CA LEU A 22 -30.12 10.82 51.46
C LEU A 22 -29.97 10.27 52.89
N ALA A 23 -29.47 11.20 53.73
CA ALA A 23 -29.71 11.35 55.16
C ALA A 23 -28.63 10.84 56.13
N GLY A 24 -27.92 11.81 56.73
CA GLY A 24 -27.66 11.84 58.18
C GLY A 24 -26.64 10.86 58.75
N ALA A 25 -25.36 11.22 58.68
CA ALA A 25 -24.39 11.00 59.76
C ALA A 25 -23.17 11.90 59.50
N GLY A 26 -22.85 12.78 60.44
CA GLY A 26 -21.86 13.84 60.26
C GLY A 26 -20.45 13.33 60.03
N MET A 27 -19.84 13.79 58.94
CA MET A 27 -18.42 14.10 58.90
C MET A 27 -18.34 15.62 58.78
N SER A 28 -17.64 16.28 59.70
CA SER A 28 -17.49 17.74 59.65
C SER A 28 -16.80 18.16 58.36
N ASP A 29 -17.08 19.38 57.86
CA ASP A 29 -16.43 19.94 56.66
C ASP A 29 -14.89 19.81 56.71
N GLU A 30 -14.33 19.80 57.92
CA GLU A 30 -12.90 19.60 58.21
C GLU A 30 -12.40 18.18 57.90
N GLN A 31 -13.23 17.14 58.08
CA GLN A 31 -12.89 15.75 57.73
C GLN A 31 -12.93 15.54 56.21
N ILE A 32 -13.84 16.21 55.50
CA ILE A 32 -13.91 16.17 54.04
C ILE A 32 -12.68 16.84 53.42
N LEU A 33 -12.24 17.97 53.98
CA LEU A 33 -11.03 18.67 53.54
C LEU A 33 -9.75 17.82 53.76
N LYS A 34 -9.65 17.15 54.91
CA LYS A 34 -8.51 16.23 55.19
C LYS A 34 -8.47 15.05 54.22
N GLU A 35 -9.62 14.47 53.88
CA GLU A 35 -9.70 13.36 52.92
C GLU A 35 -9.31 13.82 51.50
N LEU A 36 -9.71 15.03 51.10
CA LEU A 36 -9.32 15.63 49.81
C LEU A 36 -7.82 15.92 49.71
N GLU A 37 -7.21 16.44 50.78
CA GLU A 37 -5.75 16.63 50.84
C GLU A 37 -5.00 15.30 50.79
N TYR A 38 -5.49 14.28 51.51
CA TYR A 38 -4.92 12.94 51.48
C TYR A 38 -4.97 12.32 50.08
N LEU A 39 -6.12 12.42 49.40
CA LEU A 39 -6.28 11.92 48.03
C LEU A 39 -5.41 12.70 47.03
N ARG A 40 -5.30 14.02 47.15
CA ARG A 40 -4.37 14.82 46.32
C ARG A 40 -2.93 14.38 46.49
N ASN A 41 -2.48 14.18 47.73
CA ASN A 41 -1.12 13.75 48.02
C ASN A 41 -0.85 12.34 47.47
N LYS A 42 -1.86 11.45 47.50
CA LYS A 42 -1.76 10.10 46.93
C LYS A 42 -1.72 10.10 45.40
N VAL A 43 -2.47 10.98 44.74
CA VAL A 43 -2.40 11.14 43.28
C VAL A 43 -1.05 11.74 42.86
N ALA A 44 -0.52 12.70 43.61
CA ALA A 44 0.79 13.28 43.36
C ALA A 44 1.91 12.23 43.48
N SER A 45 1.88 11.38 44.52
CA SER A 45 2.87 10.32 44.67
C SER A 45 2.75 9.24 43.60
N GLN A 46 1.53 8.92 43.15
CA GLN A 46 1.33 8.01 42.02
C GLN A 46 1.89 8.57 40.71
N GLN A 47 1.74 9.87 40.47
CA GLN A 47 2.30 10.53 39.29
C GLN A 47 3.84 10.48 39.28
N GLU A 48 4.48 10.75 40.41
CA GLU A 48 5.94 10.63 40.55
C GLU A 48 6.44 9.20 40.32
N HIS A 49 5.70 8.20 40.79
CA HIS A 49 6.01 6.79 40.53
C HIS A 49 5.87 6.42 39.05
N ILE A 50 4.86 6.96 38.34
CA ILE A 50 4.67 6.73 36.90
C ILE A 50 5.82 7.37 36.11
N ASP A 51 6.21 8.60 36.46
CA ASP A 51 7.29 9.31 35.78
C ASP A 51 8.65 8.63 36.03
N ALA A 52 8.89 8.16 37.26
CA ALA A 52 10.07 7.37 37.60
C ALA A 52 10.11 6.01 36.89
N LEU A 53 8.96 5.32 36.77
CA LEU A 53 8.87 4.07 36.00
C LEU A 53 9.11 4.32 34.51
N GLY A 54 8.55 5.41 33.95
CA GLY A 54 8.79 5.82 32.56
C GLY A 54 10.29 6.02 32.29
N ALA A 55 10.98 6.76 33.16
CA ALA A 55 12.42 6.96 33.05
C ALA A 55 13.23 5.66 33.19
N MET A 56 12.80 4.73 34.06
CA MET A 56 13.45 3.41 34.19
C MET A 56 13.21 2.52 32.97
N VAL A 57 12.02 2.56 32.37
CA VAL A 57 11.70 1.82 31.14
C VAL A 57 12.52 2.37 29.98
N ASP A 58 12.58 3.69 29.79
CA ASP A 58 13.39 4.32 28.73
C ASP A 58 14.88 3.98 28.85
N LYS A 59 15.41 4.01 30.08
CA LYS A 59 16.81 3.66 30.36
C LYS A 59 17.10 2.18 30.16
N LYS A 60 16.14 1.29 30.47
CA LYS A 60 16.31 -0.16 30.34
C LYS A 60 16.08 -0.65 28.92
N VAL A 61 15.21 0.02 28.16
CA VAL A 61 15.00 -0.21 26.73
C VAL A 61 16.25 0.24 25.95
N SER A 62 16.76 1.45 26.19
CA SER A 62 18.00 1.92 25.56
C SER A 62 19.20 1.03 25.89
N ALA A 63 19.37 0.63 27.15
CA ALA A 63 20.46 -0.27 27.55
C ALA A 63 20.34 -1.68 26.93
N LYS A 64 19.13 -2.26 26.85
CA LYS A 64 18.92 -3.57 26.18
C LYS A 64 19.13 -3.48 24.68
N VAL A 65 18.72 -2.39 24.04
CA VAL A 65 18.96 -2.13 22.62
C VAL A 65 20.47 -2.02 22.35
N GLU A 66 21.22 -1.31 23.20
CA GLU A 66 22.68 -1.21 23.06
C GLU A 66 23.41 -2.53 23.30
N GLU A 67 22.93 -3.38 24.21
CA GLU A 67 23.52 -4.70 24.48
C GLU A 67 23.26 -5.69 23.32
N GLU A 68 22.04 -5.70 22.76
CA GLU A 68 21.66 -6.50 21.59
C GLU A 68 22.40 -6.06 20.32
N VAL A 69 22.61 -4.75 20.12
CA VAL A 69 23.39 -4.19 18.99
C VAL A 69 24.88 -4.56 19.09
N LYS A 70 25.43 -4.67 20.31
CA LYS A 70 26.82 -5.12 20.53
C LYS A 70 27.00 -6.63 20.34
N LYS A 71 26.01 -7.45 20.68
CA LYS A 71 26.06 -8.92 20.52
C LYS A 71 25.83 -9.39 19.07
N SER A 72 25.14 -8.61 18.23
CA SER A 72 24.75 -9.01 16.87
C SER A 72 25.67 -8.50 15.73
N GLY A 73 26.77 -7.81 16.05
CA GLY A 73 27.68 -7.28 15.04
C GLY A 73 27.06 -6.11 14.29
N GLY A 74 27.19 -4.91 14.88
CA GLY A 74 26.50 -3.67 14.52
C GLY A 74 26.60 -3.14 13.08
N SER A 75 27.24 -3.86 12.15
CA SER A 75 27.19 -3.54 10.72
C SER A 75 26.02 -4.21 10.00
N LYS A 76 25.69 -5.47 10.31
CA LYS A 76 24.65 -6.21 9.55
C LYS A 76 23.24 -5.78 9.90
N VAL A 77 22.98 -5.48 11.18
CA VAL A 77 21.66 -5.04 11.65
C VAL A 77 21.36 -3.60 11.23
N ALA A 78 22.37 -2.71 11.25
CA ALA A 78 22.22 -1.34 10.77
C ALA A 78 22.00 -1.28 9.25
N LEU A 79 22.78 -2.05 8.46
CA LEU A 79 22.58 -2.17 7.02
C LEU A 79 21.24 -2.84 6.68
N ALA A 80 20.82 -3.85 7.44
CA ALA A 80 19.50 -4.46 7.28
C ALA A 80 18.38 -3.46 7.58
N ASN A 81 18.51 -2.63 8.62
CA ASN A 81 17.52 -1.59 8.93
C ASN A 81 17.43 -0.53 7.83
N GLU A 82 18.56 0.01 7.34
CA GLU A 82 18.53 0.97 6.23
C GLU A 82 17.99 0.36 4.93
N PHE A 83 18.31 -0.91 4.66
CA PHE A 83 17.81 -1.63 3.48
C PHE A 83 16.30 -1.94 3.59
N ILE A 84 15.84 -2.36 4.77
CA ILE A 84 14.44 -2.63 5.08
C ILE A 84 13.63 -1.32 5.06
N ASP A 85 14.18 -0.22 5.58
CA ASP A 85 13.55 1.11 5.55
C ASP A 85 13.38 1.65 4.11
N GLN A 86 14.20 1.20 3.17
CA GLN A 86 14.09 1.52 1.75
C GLN A 86 13.16 0.57 0.98
N LEU A 87 12.74 -0.54 1.58
CA LEU A 87 11.83 -1.52 0.99
C LEU A 87 10.38 -1.20 1.38
N THR A 88 9.57 -0.83 0.40
CA THR A 88 8.13 -0.66 0.56
C THR A 88 7.41 -1.91 0.06
N LEU A 89 6.74 -2.62 0.98
CA LEU A 89 5.85 -3.73 0.62
C LEU A 89 4.43 -3.20 0.37
N LYS A 90 3.82 -3.65 -0.71
CA LYS A 90 2.44 -3.35 -1.11
C LYS A 90 1.67 -4.66 -1.27
N GLY A 91 0.45 -4.69 -0.77
CA GLY A 91 -0.46 -5.81 -0.93
C GLY A 91 -1.87 -5.34 -1.29
N ASP A 92 -2.56 -6.12 -2.11
CA ASP A 92 -3.99 -5.94 -2.42
C ASP A 92 -4.68 -7.30 -2.33
N LEU A 93 -5.76 -7.37 -1.56
CA LEU A 93 -6.63 -8.55 -1.50
C LEU A 93 -8.07 -8.10 -1.74
N ARG A 94 -8.67 -8.64 -2.79
CA ARG A 94 -10.06 -8.41 -3.14
C ARG A 94 -10.80 -9.72 -3.30
N VAL A 95 -11.95 -9.82 -2.66
CA VAL A 95 -12.92 -10.91 -2.85
C VAL A 95 -14.18 -10.31 -3.46
N ARG A 96 -14.79 -10.99 -4.43
CA ARG A 96 -16.00 -10.53 -5.11
C ARG A 96 -16.92 -11.70 -5.41
N TYR A 97 -18.20 -11.53 -5.13
CA TYR A 97 -19.25 -12.36 -5.70
C TYR A 97 -19.86 -11.64 -6.90
N ASP A 98 -19.98 -12.32 -8.04
CA ASP A 98 -20.42 -11.76 -9.32
C ASP A 98 -21.59 -12.60 -9.86
N ILE A 99 -22.74 -11.96 -10.02
CA ILE A 99 -23.95 -12.50 -10.65
C ILE A 99 -24.09 -11.79 -11.99
N ARG A 100 -24.16 -12.56 -13.08
CA ARG A 100 -24.40 -12.03 -14.42
C ARG A 100 -25.55 -12.74 -15.09
N ASP A 101 -26.58 -11.97 -15.38
CA ASP A 101 -27.71 -12.40 -16.20
C ASP A 101 -27.54 -11.78 -17.59
N LYS A 102 -27.51 -12.62 -18.62
CA LYS A 102 -27.49 -12.21 -20.02
C LYS A 102 -28.78 -12.64 -20.68
N ASP A 103 -29.60 -11.65 -21.00
CA ASP A 103 -30.81 -11.82 -21.80
C ASP A 103 -30.42 -11.75 -23.28
N TYR A 104 -30.67 -12.82 -24.03
CA TYR A 104 -30.46 -12.82 -25.47
C TYR A 104 -31.75 -12.46 -26.18
N LYS A 105 -31.63 -11.69 -27.28
CA LYS A 105 -32.78 -11.46 -28.16
C LYS A 105 -33.26 -12.80 -28.73
N GLU A 106 -34.56 -12.93 -28.93
CA GLU A 106 -35.18 -14.13 -29.48
C GLU A 106 -34.45 -14.59 -30.76
N GLY A 107 -33.98 -15.84 -30.77
CA GLY A 107 -33.22 -16.42 -31.88
C GLY A 107 -31.69 -16.17 -31.87
N GLN A 108 -31.13 -15.51 -30.84
CA GLN A 108 -29.67 -15.23 -30.74
C GLN A 108 -28.96 -16.03 -29.63
N GLY A 109 -29.67 -16.84 -28.84
CA GLY A 109 -29.10 -17.67 -27.77
C GLY A 109 -30.12 -18.01 -26.69
N SER A 110 -29.72 -18.85 -25.74
CA SER A 110 -30.45 -19.06 -24.49
C SER A 110 -29.99 -18.06 -23.44
N ASP A 111 -30.89 -17.61 -22.56
CA ASP A 111 -30.51 -16.78 -21.42
C ASP A 111 -29.55 -17.54 -20.51
N ILE A 112 -28.50 -16.85 -20.05
CA ILE A 112 -27.47 -17.44 -19.20
C ILE A 112 -27.38 -16.61 -17.93
N SER A 113 -27.71 -17.24 -16.80
CA SER A 113 -27.39 -16.71 -15.47
C SER A 113 -26.10 -17.35 -14.97
N ARG A 114 -25.19 -16.55 -14.42
CA ARG A 114 -23.86 -16.98 -14.00
C ARG A 114 -23.44 -16.38 -12.67
N ASP A 115 -23.25 -17.26 -11.69
CA ASP A 115 -22.81 -16.94 -10.33
C ASP A 115 -21.37 -17.39 -10.11
N ARG A 116 -20.51 -16.49 -9.63
CA ARG A 116 -19.10 -16.79 -9.39
C ARG A 116 -18.53 -16.07 -8.19
N VAL A 117 -17.65 -16.77 -7.47
CA VAL A 117 -16.73 -16.17 -6.51
C VAL A 117 -15.42 -15.90 -7.22
N ARG A 118 -14.90 -14.68 -7.07
CA ARG A 118 -13.63 -14.24 -7.65
C ARG A 118 -12.72 -13.65 -6.60
N THR A 119 -11.43 -13.88 -6.73
CA THR A 119 -10.41 -13.27 -5.87
C THR A 119 -9.31 -12.63 -6.68
N ARG A 120 -8.74 -11.57 -6.13
CA ARG A 120 -7.51 -10.96 -6.62
C ARG A 120 -6.60 -10.80 -5.42
N PHE A 121 -5.45 -11.44 -5.49
CA PHE A 121 -4.38 -11.25 -4.52
C PHE A 121 -3.17 -10.71 -5.26
N ARG A 122 -2.61 -9.60 -4.77
CA ARG A 122 -1.36 -9.03 -5.25
C ARG A 122 -0.44 -8.77 -4.07
N LEU A 123 0.82 -9.07 -4.25
CA LEU A 123 1.87 -8.79 -3.27
C LEU A 123 3.12 -8.37 -4.03
N GLY A 124 3.66 -7.21 -3.71
CA GLY A 124 4.87 -6.71 -4.33
C GLY A 124 5.71 -5.86 -3.40
N GLY A 125 6.98 -5.71 -3.77
CA GLY A 125 7.95 -4.88 -3.09
C GLY A 125 8.55 -3.88 -4.05
N VAL A 126 8.82 -2.68 -3.55
CA VAL A 126 9.60 -1.66 -4.25
C VAL A 126 10.74 -1.24 -3.34
N TRP A 127 11.96 -1.48 -3.77
CA TRP A 127 13.17 -1.02 -3.12
C TRP A 127 13.63 0.27 -3.79
N ASP A 128 13.70 1.36 -3.01
CA ASP A 128 14.09 2.69 -3.51
C ASP A 128 15.43 3.12 -2.87
N ASN A 129 16.51 2.91 -3.62
CA ASN A 129 17.84 3.37 -3.24
C ASN A 129 17.99 4.86 -3.60
N LYS A 130 17.76 5.69 -2.59
CA LYS A 130 17.87 7.15 -2.70
C LYS A 130 19.30 7.64 -2.94
N ALA A 131 20.32 6.87 -2.58
CA ALA A 131 21.72 7.29 -2.75
C ALA A 131 22.15 7.22 -4.22
N GLU A 132 21.71 6.18 -4.93
CA GLU A 132 22.10 5.93 -6.33
C GLU A 132 20.99 6.22 -7.34
N ASN A 133 19.84 6.72 -6.88
CA ASN A 133 18.65 6.99 -7.69
C ASN A 133 18.12 5.76 -8.45
N TRP A 134 18.27 4.57 -7.86
CA TRP A 134 17.74 3.32 -8.38
C TRP A 134 16.48 2.90 -7.64
N GLN A 135 15.51 2.42 -8.38
CA GLN A 135 14.29 1.84 -7.86
C GLN A 135 14.07 0.49 -8.51
N ILE A 136 14.01 -0.57 -7.72
CA ILE A 136 13.78 -1.94 -8.19
C ILE A 136 12.45 -2.39 -7.63
N GLY A 137 11.53 -2.83 -8.49
CA GLY A 137 10.21 -3.30 -8.09
C GLY A 137 9.95 -4.69 -8.63
N ALA A 138 9.38 -5.55 -7.80
CA ALA A 138 8.86 -6.84 -8.24
C ALA A 138 7.56 -7.16 -7.49
N GLY A 139 6.62 -7.80 -8.18
CA GLY A 139 5.34 -8.17 -7.58
C GLY A 139 4.70 -9.38 -8.24
N LEU A 140 3.88 -10.06 -7.46
CA LEU A 140 3.12 -11.24 -7.82
C LEU A 140 1.63 -10.89 -7.77
N ALA A 141 0.85 -11.52 -8.65
CA ALA A 141 -0.60 -11.41 -8.68
C ALA A 141 -1.24 -12.78 -8.93
N THR A 142 -2.51 -12.93 -8.56
CA THR A 142 -3.36 -14.05 -8.99
C THR A 142 -4.12 -13.71 -10.27
N GLY A 143 -4.74 -14.70 -10.91
CA GLY A 143 -5.59 -14.52 -12.09
C GLY A 143 -5.19 -15.43 -13.23
N SER A 144 -5.61 -15.11 -14.46
CA SER A 144 -5.28 -15.84 -15.69
C SER A 144 -4.28 -15.08 -16.57
N ASP A 145 -3.92 -15.65 -17.71
CA ASP A 145 -3.05 -15.09 -18.74
C ASP A 145 -3.61 -13.85 -19.46
N ASP A 146 -4.81 -13.40 -19.08
CA ASP A 146 -5.41 -12.17 -19.58
C ASP A 146 -4.66 -10.94 -18.99
N PRO A 147 -3.97 -10.14 -19.84
CA PRO A 147 -3.20 -8.98 -19.38
C PRO A 147 -4.07 -7.82 -18.89
N THR A 148 -5.40 -7.92 -19.01
CA THR A 148 -6.36 -6.89 -18.59
C THR A 148 -7.09 -7.24 -17.29
N SER A 149 -6.86 -8.43 -16.72
CA SER A 149 -7.51 -8.87 -15.50
C SER A 149 -6.68 -9.82 -14.65
N THR A 150 -6.31 -9.38 -13.44
CA THR A 150 -5.68 -10.27 -12.44
C THR A 150 -6.72 -10.85 -11.47
N ASN A 151 -7.88 -11.27 -12.00
CA ASN A 151 -8.93 -11.88 -11.18
C ASN A 151 -8.93 -13.37 -11.43
N ASP A 152 -8.85 -14.12 -10.35
CA ASP A 152 -9.06 -15.56 -10.36
C ASP A 152 -10.52 -15.86 -10.10
N THR A 153 -11.06 -16.87 -10.79
CA THR A 153 -12.44 -17.33 -10.61
C THR A 153 -12.39 -18.74 -10.03
N TRP A 154 -13.04 -18.95 -8.90
CA TRP A 154 -13.03 -20.25 -8.25
C TRP A 154 -14.06 -21.18 -8.87
N SER A 155 -13.65 -22.42 -9.09
CA SER A 155 -14.48 -23.49 -9.65
C SER A 155 -15.06 -23.14 -11.03
N GLU A 156 -14.26 -22.50 -11.90
CA GLU A 156 -14.66 -22.14 -13.25
C GLU A 156 -14.54 -23.32 -14.22
N VAL A 157 -13.46 -24.10 -14.14
CA VAL A 157 -13.21 -25.24 -15.07
C VAL A 157 -13.35 -26.60 -14.37
N LYS A 158 -12.99 -26.69 -13.09
CA LYS A 158 -13.00 -27.90 -12.26
C LYS A 158 -13.52 -27.63 -10.86
N THR A 159 -14.03 -28.65 -10.19
CA THR A 159 -14.42 -28.55 -8.78
C THR A 159 -13.18 -28.41 -7.89
N PHE A 160 -13.20 -27.46 -6.95
CA PHE A 160 -12.10 -27.21 -6.01
C PHE A 160 -10.78 -26.83 -6.68
N GLU A 161 -10.85 -25.95 -7.67
CA GLU A 161 -9.66 -25.41 -8.32
C GLU A 161 -8.73 -24.68 -7.35
N THR A 162 -7.43 -24.86 -7.59
CA THR A 162 -6.37 -24.07 -6.98
C THR A 162 -6.04 -22.89 -7.89
N GLY A 163 -5.79 -21.73 -7.29
CA GLY A 163 -5.47 -20.52 -8.03
C GLY A 163 -4.00 -20.46 -8.48
N ASP A 164 -3.77 -19.75 -9.59
CA ASP A 164 -2.44 -19.53 -10.13
C ASP A 164 -1.82 -18.24 -9.57
N LEU A 165 -0.52 -18.30 -9.23
CA LEU A 165 0.28 -17.12 -8.88
C LEU A 165 1.27 -16.82 -10.01
N ARG A 166 1.27 -15.58 -10.50
CA ARG A 166 2.07 -15.13 -11.64
C ARG A 166 2.85 -13.86 -11.31
N LEU A 167 3.90 -13.61 -12.08
CA LEU A 167 4.62 -12.34 -12.04
C LEU A 167 3.70 -11.23 -12.57
N ASP A 168 3.47 -10.19 -11.77
CA ASP A 168 2.68 -9.01 -12.13
C ASP A 168 3.55 -7.91 -12.73
N TYR A 169 4.70 -7.65 -12.10
CA TYR A 169 5.68 -6.70 -12.58
C TYR A 169 7.07 -7.05 -12.06
N ALA A 170 8.09 -6.67 -12.82
CA ALA A 170 9.49 -6.74 -12.44
C ALA A 170 10.25 -5.69 -13.25
N TYR A 171 10.75 -4.66 -12.59
CA TYR A 171 11.46 -3.57 -13.25
C TYR A 171 12.61 -3.01 -12.42
N ALA A 172 13.56 -2.40 -13.12
CA ALA A 172 14.55 -1.52 -12.56
C ALA A 172 14.38 -0.14 -13.20
N LYS A 173 14.35 0.90 -12.37
CA LYS A 173 14.21 2.29 -12.78
C LYS A 173 15.38 3.10 -12.25
N HIS A 174 16.05 3.81 -13.14
CA HIS A 174 17.11 4.76 -12.79
C HIS A 174 16.64 6.18 -13.06
N LYS A 175 16.80 7.09 -12.10
CA LYS A 175 16.47 8.51 -12.25
C LYS A 175 17.76 9.32 -12.36
N TRP A 176 17.87 10.13 -13.40
CA TRP A 176 18.98 11.03 -13.61
C TRP A 176 18.45 12.43 -13.94
N ASN A 177 18.52 13.34 -12.96
CA ASN A 177 17.94 14.68 -13.06
C ASN A 177 16.45 14.62 -13.44
N ASP A 178 16.07 15.23 -14.57
CA ASP A 178 14.71 15.23 -15.11
C ASP A 178 14.40 14.00 -15.98
N PHE A 179 15.37 13.11 -16.18
CA PHE A 179 15.20 11.87 -16.93
C PHE A 179 14.96 10.68 -15.99
N ALA A 180 14.14 9.75 -16.43
CA ALA A 180 14.00 8.46 -15.80
C ALA A 180 13.93 7.34 -16.84
N PHE A 181 14.72 6.30 -16.63
CA PHE A 181 14.75 5.13 -17.49
C PHE A 181 14.21 3.95 -16.71
N THR A 182 13.25 3.22 -17.28
CA THR A 182 12.68 2.00 -16.71
C THR A 182 12.93 0.84 -17.65
N LEU A 183 13.48 -0.25 -17.12
CA LEU A 183 13.75 -1.50 -17.80
C LEU A 183 12.93 -2.62 -17.16
N GLY A 184 12.29 -3.45 -18.00
CA GLY A 184 11.50 -4.60 -17.56
C GLY A 184 10.00 -4.36 -17.65
N GLN A 185 9.23 -5.18 -16.94
CA GLN A 185 7.77 -5.06 -16.85
C GLN A 185 7.39 -4.02 -15.79
N SER A 186 6.90 -2.87 -16.26
CA SER A 186 6.61 -1.72 -15.41
C SER A 186 5.38 -1.98 -14.51
N GLU A 187 5.42 -1.54 -13.25
CA GLU A 187 4.31 -1.63 -12.29
C GLU A 187 3.11 -0.77 -12.68
N GLU A 188 3.31 0.33 -13.39
CA GLU A 188 2.21 1.14 -13.91
C GLU A 188 2.45 1.41 -15.39
N ASN A 189 1.36 1.55 -16.14
CA ASN A 189 1.44 1.98 -17.52
C ASN A 189 2.07 3.39 -17.58
N PRO A 190 3.22 3.55 -18.25
CA PRO A 190 3.97 4.81 -18.22
C PRO A 190 3.29 5.93 -19.02
N PHE A 191 2.33 5.60 -19.89
CA PHE A 191 1.58 6.58 -20.68
C PHE A 191 0.33 7.05 -19.95
N LYS A 192 0.13 8.37 -19.86
CA LYS A 192 -1.11 8.96 -19.34
C LYS A 192 -2.23 8.73 -20.33
N SER A 193 -3.25 7.99 -19.90
CA SER A 193 -4.38 7.65 -20.75
C SER A 193 -5.65 7.53 -19.91
N SER A 194 -6.81 7.73 -20.53
CA SER A 194 -8.09 7.41 -19.91
C SER A 194 -8.29 5.90 -19.86
N TRP A 195 -9.20 5.46 -18.98
CA TRP A 195 -9.56 4.05 -18.78
C TRP A 195 -10.14 3.41 -20.05
N VAL A 196 -10.59 4.23 -21.01
CA VAL A 196 -11.15 3.78 -22.29
C VAL A 196 -10.09 3.19 -23.21
N PHE A 197 -8.88 3.77 -23.23
CA PHE A 197 -7.83 3.34 -24.15
C PHE A 197 -6.86 2.32 -23.54
N ARG A 198 -6.74 2.28 -22.21
CA ARG A 198 -5.80 1.36 -21.56
C ARG A 198 -6.30 0.94 -20.18
N SER A 199 -6.34 -0.38 -19.96
CA SER A 199 -6.68 -0.97 -18.66
C SER A 199 -5.62 -0.61 -17.61
N SER A 200 -6.05 -0.42 -16.36
CA SER A 200 -5.15 -0.23 -15.21
C SER A 200 -4.30 -1.46 -14.91
N ASP A 201 -4.76 -2.63 -15.36
CA ASP A 201 -4.09 -3.91 -15.16
C ASP A 201 -3.05 -4.18 -16.27
N LEU A 202 -2.99 -3.36 -17.33
CA LEU A 202 -2.03 -3.56 -18.42
C LEU A 202 -0.61 -3.15 -17.98
N ARG A 203 0.29 -4.13 -17.95
CA ARG A 203 1.71 -3.95 -17.62
C ARG A 203 2.55 -4.18 -18.87
N LEU A 204 3.33 -3.16 -19.25
CA LEU A 204 4.17 -3.21 -20.45
C LEU A 204 5.60 -3.65 -20.07
N ALA A 205 6.12 -4.64 -20.79
CA ALA A 205 7.48 -5.14 -20.64
C ALA A 205 8.41 -4.59 -21.73
N GLY A 206 9.42 -3.84 -21.33
CA GLY A 206 10.37 -3.25 -22.27
C GLY A 206 11.22 -2.14 -21.66
N LEU A 207 11.58 -1.17 -22.50
CA LEU A 207 12.33 0.02 -22.12
C LEU A 207 11.41 1.23 -22.20
N THR A 208 11.40 2.04 -21.16
CA THR A 208 10.73 3.35 -21.14
C THR A 208 11.73 4.43 -20.75
N ALA A 209 11.78 5.50 -21.53
CA ALA A 209 12.45 6.75 -21.18
C ALA A 209 11.40 7.83 -20.91
N GLN A 210 11.51 8.48 -19.77
CA GLN A 210 10.64 9.57 -19.34
C GLN A 210 11.48 10.82 -19.13
N TYR A 211 10.94 11.96 -19.52
CA TYR A 211 11.51 13.28 -19.29
C TYR A 211 10.44 14.19 -18.69
N GLY A 212 10.82 15.01 -17.72
CA GLY A 212 9.99 16.10 -17.21
C GLY A 212 9.74 16.03 -15.71
N ALA A 213 9.55 17.21 -15.11
CA ALA A 213 9.28 17.37 -13.69
C ALA A 213 7.79 17.16 -13.35
N LYS A 214 7.47 17.20 -12.05
CA LYS A 214 6.08 17.06 -11.53
C LYS A 214 5.13 18.11 -12.09
N ASP A 215 5.63 19.30 -12.40
CA ASP A 215 4.92 20.40 -13.03
C ASP A 215 5.73 20.86 -14.25
N GLY A 216 5.07 21.12 -15.38
CA GLY A 216 5.72 21.50 -16.63
C GLY A 216 5.55 20.49 -17.77
N VAL A 217 6.41 20.60 -18.78
CA VAL A 217 6.42 19.71 -19.94
C VAL A 217 6.92 18.33 -19.53
N PHE A 218 6.25 17.29 -20.01
CA PHE A 218 6.72 15.92 -19.90
C PHE A 218 6.71 15.24 -21.26
N ALA A 219 7.63 14.28 -21.42
CA ALA A 219 7.67 13.36 -22.54
C ALA A 219 7.90 11.93 -22.04
N THR A 220 7.35 10.96 -22.73
CA THR A 220 7.50 9.54 -22.45
C THR A 220 7.63 8.81 -23.77
N LEU A 221 8.70 8.05 -23.92
CA LEU A 221 8.97 7.20 -25.07
C LEU A 221 9.20 5.79 -24.54
N GLY A 222 8.69 4.79 -25.25
CA GLY A 222 8.93 3.41 -24.85
C GLY A 222 8.79 2.43 -26.00
N GLY A 223 9.58 1.37 -25.92
CA GLY A 223 9.53 0.20 -26.79
C GLY A 223 9.25 -1.04 -25.95
N TYR A 224 8.24 -1.80 -26.32
CA TYR A 224 7.75 -2.94 -25.54
C TYR A 224 7.56 -4.17 -26.41
N GLY A 225 7.96 -5.34 -25.92
CA GLY A 225 7.60 -6.60 -26.56
C GLY A 225 6.12 -6.87 -26.34
N ALA A 226 5.33 -6.88 -27.41
CA ALA A 226 3.89 -7.09 -27.34
C ALA A 226 3.52 -8.56 -27.43
N LYS A 227 4.11 -9.31 -28.38
CA LYS A 227 3.84 -10.74 -28.56
C LYS A 227 4.92 -11.39 -29.41
N LEU A 228 5.35 -12.60 -29.07
CA LEU A 228 6.14 -13.44 -29.97
C LEU A 228 5.25 -13.91 -31.13
N VAL A 229 5.58 -13.50 -32.36
CA VAL A 229 4.83 -13.87 -33.58
C VAL A 229 5.34 -15.19 -34.13
N ASN A 230 6.67 -15.39 -34.17
CA ASN A 230 7.37 -16.63 -34.49
C ASN A 230 8.63 -16.72 -33.61
N ASP A 231 9.33 -17.87 -33.61
CA ASP A 231 10.53 -18.12 -32.78
C ASP A 231 11.59 -17.00 -32.85
N ASP A 232 11.70 -16.31 -33.99
CA ASP A 232 12.66 -15.22 -34.21
C ASP A 232 12.05 -13.80 -34.21
N ASN A 233 10.72 -13.66 -34.23
CA ASN A 233 10.06 -12.38 -34.48
C ASN A 233 9.14 -11.99 -33.32
N THR A 234 9.45 -10.89 -32.65
CA THR A 234 8.62 -10.30 -31.60
C THR A 234 7.92 -9.04 -32.12
N ALA A 235 6.58 -9.04 -32.12
CA ALA A 235 5.81 -7.85 -32.35
C ALA A 235 6.15 -6.81 -31.28
N THR A 236 6.54 -5.62 -31.72
CA THR A 236 7.03 -4.57 -30.85
C THR A 236 6.08 -3.39 -30.88
N LEU A 237 5.66 -2.95 -29.70
CA LEU A 237 4.91 -1.72 -29.50
C LEU A 237 5.90 -0.59 -29.27
N VAL A 238 5.92 0.39 -30.17
CA VAL A 238 6.61 1.65 -29.95
C VAL A 238 5.58 2.72 -29.69
N ALA A 239 5.70 3.41 -28.56
CA ALA A 239 4.78 4.44 -28.15
C ALA A 239 5.51 5.67 -27.65
N GLY A 240 4.99 6.84 -28.02
CA GLY A 240 5.49 8.13 -27.59
C GLY A 240 4.35 9.02 -27.13
N GLN A 241 4.60 9.81 -26.10
CA GLN A 241 3.66 10.78 -25.56
C GLN A 241 4.41 12.02 -25.11
N ALA A 242 3.81 13.18 -25.35
CA ALA A 242 4.26 14.45 -24.80
C ALA A 242 3.06 15.22 -24.25
N GLY A 243 3.30 16.05 -23.24
CA GLY A 243 2.24 16.78 -22.59
C GLY A 243 2.73 17.84 -21.63
N TYR A 244 1.78 18.46 -20.95
CA TYR A 244 2.01 19.49 -19.96
C TYR A 244 1.16 19.24 -18.72
N ASN A 245 1.81 19.27 -17.55
CA ASN A 245 1.17 19.24 -16.25
C ASN A 245 1.13 20.67 -15.71
N GLY A 246 -0.08 21.19 -15.51
CA GLY A 246 -0.29 22.54 -15.00
C GLY A 246 -1.25 22.59 -13.81
N LYS A 247 -1.24 23.73 -13.14
CA LYS A 247 -2.14 24.04 -12.02
C LYS A 247 -2.79 25.39 -12.26
N VAL A 248 -4.10 25.48 -12.08
CA VAL A 248 -4.85 26.73 -12.05
C VAL A 248 -5.57 26.80 -10.71
N GLY A 249 -5.09 27.66 -9.80
CA GLY A 249 -5.54 27.65 -8.40
C GLY A 249 -5.29 26.28 -7.75
N ASP A 250 -6.33 25.68 -7.19
CA ASP A 250 -6.28 24.35 -6.59
C ASP A 250 -6.52 23.21 -7.61
N ALA A 251 -6.93 23.54 -8.84
CA ALA A 251 -7.22 22.55 -9.87
C ALA A 251 -5.94 22.13 -10.61
N LYS A 252 -5.69 20.82 -10.67
CA LYS A 252 -4.59 20.22 -11.45
C LYS A 252 -5.13 19.75 -12.80
N TYR A 253 -4.44 20.08 -13.89
CA TYR A 253 -4.78 19.60 -15.21
C TYR A 253 -3.56 18.98 -15.90
N THR A 254 -3.82 17.97 -16.71
CA THR A 254 -2.81 17.31 -17.54
C THR A 254 -3.34 17.26 -18.96
N LEU A 255 -2.60 17.86 -19.89
CA LEU A 255 -2.86 17.74 -21.33
C LEU A 255 -1.76 16.87 -21.91
N ALA A 256 -2.14 15.82 -22.65
CA ALA A 256 -1.20 14.87 -23.22
C ALA A 256 -1.66 14.44 -24.61
N ALA A 257 -0.74 14.37 -25.56
CA ALA A 257 -0.94 13.78 -26.87
C ALA A 257 0.05 12.64 -27.04
N GLY A 258 -0.40 11.51 -27.57
CA GLY A 258 0.45 10.34 -27.76
C GLY A 258 0.14 9.61 -29.06
N TYR A 259 1.16 8.96 -29.58
CA TYR A 259 1.12 8.11 -30.75
C TYR A 259 1.70 6.74 -30.39
N HIS A 260 1.11 5.68 -30.91
CA HIS A 260 1.63 4.34 -30.74
C HIS A 260 1.46 3.55 -32.04
N THR A 261 2.46 2.74 -32.36
CA THR A 261 2.46 1.86 -33.52
C THR A 261 2.86 0.45 -33.09
N TYR A 262 2.30 -0.52 -33.79
CA TYR A 262 2.67 -1.92 -33.69
C TYR A 262 3.45 -2.28 -34.95
N SER A 263 4.60 -2.93 -34.77
CA SER A 263 5.41 -3.48 -35.86
C SER A 263 5.76 -4.93 -35.58
#